data_AF-A0AAU9EGB5-F1
#
_entry.id   AF-A0AAU9EGB5-F1
#
_cell.length_a   1.000
_cell.length_b   1.000
_cell.length_c   1.000
_cell.angle_alpha   90.00
_cell.angle_beta   90.00
_cell.angle_gamma   90.00
#
_symmetry.space_group_name_H-M   'P 1'
#
loop_
_entity.id
_entity.type
_entity.pdbx_description
1 polymer ?
#
loop_
_entity_poly.entity_id
_entity_poly.type
_entity_poly.pdbx_seq_one_letter_code
_entity_poly.pdbx_strand_id
1 'polypeptide(L)'
;MSNSNPNPIADLFDFSFNKMVTPSYIKVLYILLLVGIGVYCLMSIITGFAAGFGYGLMALVVAAIVTFIGVIFARIYMEVIMVFFRIKELLEGMAQGKCAAPTPPPAPEAPDKLGFGAGDI
;
A
#
# COMPACT_ATOMS: atom_id res chain seq x y z
N MET A 1 26.99 24.56 6.19
CA MET A 1 25.51 24.46 6.29
C MET A 1 25.00 23.90 4.97
N SER A 2 24.71 22.59 4.90
CA SER A 2 24.16 21.96 3.69
C SER A 2 22.68 22.32 3.58
N ASN A 3 22.32 23.17 2.62
CA ASN A 3 20.93 23.43 2.23
C ASN A 3 20.40 22.20 1.48
N SER A 4 19.91 21.19 2.21
CA SER A 4 19.11 20.11 1.63
C SER A 4 17.70 20.66 1.36
N ASN A 5 17.53 21.33 0.22
CA ASN A 5 16.18 21.56 -0.29
C ASN A 5 15.67 20.17 -0.72
N PRO A 6 14.66 19.60 -0.04
CA PRO A 6 14.18 18.26 -0.37
C PRO A 6 13.49 18.34 -1.72
N ASN A 7 14.19 17.92 -2.78
CA ASN A 7 13.67 17.85 -4.13
C ASN A 7 13.11 16.43 -4.35
N PRO A 8 11.80 16.17 -4.14
CA PRO A 8 11.22 14.83 -4.26
C PRO A 8 11.35 14.23 -5.66
N ILE A 9 11.56 15.07 -6.67
CA ILE A 9 11.80 14.66 -8.06
C ILE A 9 13.17 13.97 -8.20
N ALA A 10 14.20 14.40 -7.45
CA ALA A 10 15.53 13.81 -7.53
C ALA A 10 15.58 12.38 -6.95
N ASP A 11 14.88 12.15 -5.84
CA ASP A 11 14.75 10.81 -5.23
C ASP A 11 13.96 9.82 -6.10
N LEU A 12 13.06 10.31 -6.96
CA LEU A 12 12.31 9.47 -7.91
C LEU A 12 13.14 9.00 -9.12
N PHE A 13 14.20 9.74 -9.46
CA PHE A 13 15.15 9.39 -10.52
C PHE A 13 16.49 8.84 -9.99
N ASP A 14 16.56 8.50 -8.70
CA ASP A 14 17.71 7.80 -8.14
C ASP A 14 17.69 6.32 -8.56
N PHE A 15 18.43 6.01 -9.63
CA PHE A 15 18.63 4.64 -10.12
C PHE A 15 19.52 3.78 -9.21
N SER A 16 19.93 4.28 -8.03
CA SER A 16 20.83 3.56 -7.13
C SER A 16 20.13 2.46 -6.31
N PHE A 17 18.80 2.33 -6.33
CA PHE A 17 17.98 1.27 -5.69
C PHE A 17 18.32 0.91 -4.23
N ASN A 18 19.08 1.74 -3.52
CA ASN A 18 19.60 1.43 -2.18
C ASN A 18 18.48 1.49 -1.12
N LYS A 19 17.34 2.10 -1.46
CA LYS A 19 16.13 2.17 -0.66
C LYS A 19 14.93 1.89 -1.57
N MET A 20 14.03 0.98 -1.18
CA MET A 20 12.81 0.73 -1.96
C MET A 20 11.94 1.98 -1.93
N VAL A 21 11.94 2.71 -3.04
CA VAL A 21 11.19 3.95 -3.25
C VAL A 21 9.69 3.64 -3.38
N THR A 22 9.37 2.50 -3.98
CA THR A 22 8.02 2.06 -4.35
C THR A 22 6.92 2.10 -3.26
N PRO A 23 7.12 1.67 -1.99
CA PRO A 23 6.06 1.75 -0.97
C PRO A 23 5.68 3.19 -0.61
N SER A 24 6.62 4.14 -0.72
CA SER A 24 6.37 5.54 -0.38
C SER A 24 5.52 6.26 -1.44
N TYR A 25 5.61 5.85 -2.71
CA TYR A 25 4.96 6.54 -3.83
C TYR A 25 3.72 5.82 -4.38
N ILE A 26 3.25 4.76 -3.72
CA ILE A 26 2.12 3.96 -4.23
C ILE A 26 0.84 4.78 -4.43
N LYS A 27 0.58 5.76 -3.54
CA LYS A 27 -0.56 6.69 -3.65
C LYS A 27 -0.44 7.60 -4.88
N VAL A 28 0.77 8.13 -5.13
CA VAL A 28 1.06 8.98 -6.29
C VAL A 28 0.92 8.19 -7.58
N LEU A 29 1.41 6.94 -7.59
CA LEU A 29 1.32 6.05 -8.74
C LEU A 29 -0.13 5.67 -9.07
N TYR A 30 -0.96 5.43 -8.05
CA TYR A 30 -2.39 5.19 -8.25
C TYR A 30 -3.11 6.39 -8.87
N ILE A 31 -2.85 7.60 -8.36
CA ILE A 31 -3.42 8.83 -8.93
C ILE A 31 -2.95 9.03 -10.36
N LEU A 32 -1.67 8.79 -10.66
CA LEU A 32 -1.13 8.90 -12.01
C LEU A 32 -1.81 7.93 -12.99
N LEU A 33 -2.01 6.68 -12.58
CA LEU A 33 -2.75 5.68 -13.36
C LEU A 33 -4.20 6.10 -13.57
N LEU A 34 -4.88 6.61 -12.53
CA LEU A 34 -6.26 7.07 -12.64
C LEU A 34 -6.39 8.26 -13.62
N VAL A 35 -5.47 9.22 -13.54
CA VAL A 35 -5.39 10.34 -14.48
C VAL A 35 -5.12 9.83 -15.89
N GLY A 36 -4.19 8.88 -16.07
CA GLY A 36 -3.90 8.26 -17.36
C GLY A 36 -5.12 7.58 -17.99
N ILE A 37 -5.90 6.83 -17.20
CA ILE A 37 -7.16 6.23 -17.65
C ILE A 37 -8.18 7.30 -18.04
N GLY A 38 -8.31 8.37 -17.25
CA GLY A 38 -9.21 9.49 -17.56
C GLY A 38 -8.83 10.20 -18.86
N VAL A 39 -7.54 10.47 -19.08
CA VAL A 39 -7.02 11.06 -20.32
C VAL A 39 -7.26 10.11 -21.50
N TYR A 40 -7.00 8.81 -21.34
CA TYR A 40 -7.27 7.82 -22.38
C TYR A 40 -8.75 7.79 -22.77
N CYS A 41 -9.66 7.83 -21.79
CA CYS A 41 -11.09 7.90 -22.03
C CYS A 41 -11.47 9.13 -22.87
N LEU A 42 -10.98 10.30 -22.47
CA LEU A 42 -11.27 11.56 -23.17
C LEU A 42 -10.73 11.53 -24.61
N MET A 43 -9.49 11.06 -24.80
CA MET A 43 -8.87 10.94 -26.12
C MET A 43 -9.62 9.95 -27.01
N SER A 44 -10.06 8.81 -26.47
CA SER A 44 -10.84 7.81 -27.20
C SER A 44 -12.17 8.37 -27.72
N ILE A 45 -12.85 9.17 -26.89
CA ILE A 45 -14.10 9.83 -27.29
C ILE A 45 -13.84 10.86 -28.40
N ILE A 46 -12.82 11.72 -28.23
CA ILE A 46 -12.48 12.76 -29.22
C ILE A 46 -12.12 12.13 -30.57
N THR A 47 -11.26 11.11 -30.59
CA THR A 47 -10.86 10.44 -31.83
C THR A 47 -12.02 9.67 -32.46
N GLY A 48 -12.89 9.07 -31.65
CA GLY A 48 -14.11 8.41 -32.11
C GLY A 48 -15.04 9.36 -32.85
N PHE A 49 -15.32 10.54 -32.29
CA PHE A 49 -16.15 11.55 -32.95
C PHE A 49 -15.46 12.19 -34.16
N ALA A 50 -14.14 12.33 -34.14
CA ALA A 50 -13.37 12.81 -35.29
C ALA A 50 -13.44 11.84 -36.49
N ALA A 51 -13.61 10.54 -36.25
CA ALA A 51 -13.80 9.53 -37.29
C ALA A 51 -15.24 9.48 -37.85
N GLY A 52 -16.20 10.11 -37.16
CA GLY A 52 -17.60 10.22 -37.59
C GLY A 52 -18.60 9.93 -36.47
N PHE A 53 -19.85 10.34 -36.66
CA PHE A 53 -20.88 10.28 -35.61
C PHE A 53 -21.15 8.86 -35.08
N GLY A 54 -21.26 7.87 -35.96
CA GLY A 54 -21.48 6.47 -35.56
C GLY A 54 -20.30 5.88 -34.76
N TYR A 55 -19.07 6.23 -35.15
CA TYR A 55 -17.86 5.83 -34.43
C TYR A 55 -17.75 6.52 -33.07
N GLY A 56 -18.13 7.79 -32.98
CA GLY A 56 -18.19 8.52 -31.71
C GLY A 56 -19.17 7.89 -30.71
N LEU A 57 -20.34 7.45 -31.18
CA LEU A 57 -21.33 6.80 -30.32
C LEU A 57 -20.82 5.45 -29.80
N MET A 58 -20.19 4.65 -30.66
CA MET A 58 -19.52 3.40 -30.24
C MET A 58 -18.37 3.67 -29.27
N ALA A 59 -17.53 4.67 -29.56
CA ALA A 59 -16.41 5.05 -28.70
C ALA A 59 -16.87 5.46 -27.30
N LEU A 60 -18.03 6.12 -27.15
CA LEU A 60 -18.57 6.50 -25.85
C LEU A 60 -18.91 5.26 -24.99
N VAL A 61 -19.59 4.28 -25.58
CA VAL A 61 -19.96 3.03 -24.89
C VAL A 61 -18.71 2.21 -24.55
N VAL A 62 -17.80 2.04 -25.52
CA VAL A 62 -16.56 1.28 -25.30
C VAL A 62 -15.65 1.97 -24.30
N ALA A 63 -15.46 3.29 -24.40
CA ALA A 63 -14.63 4.05 -23.47
C ALA A 63 -15.17 3.98 -22.04
N ALA A 64 -16.49 4.01 -21.83
CA ALA A 64 -17.08 3.83 -20.51
C ALA A 64 -16.76 2.45 -19.92
N ILE A 65 -16.96 1.37 -20.69
CA ILE A 65 -16.69 -0.01 -20.24
C ILE A 65 -15.19 -0.20 -19.97
N VAL A 66 -14.33 0.23 -20.89
CA VAL A 66 -12.87 0.11 -20.76
C VAL A 66 -12.35 0.94 -19.59
N THR A 67 -12.89 2.13 -19.36
CA THR A 67 -12.54 2.97 -18.21
C THR A 67 -12.92 2.28 -16.91
N PHE A 68 -14.14 1.75 -16.81
CA PHE A 68 -14.61 1.06 -15.61
C PHE A 68 -13.73 -0.16 -15.28
N ILE A 69 -13.49 -1.00 -16.28
CA ILE A 69 -12.59 -2.16 -16.15
C ILE A 69 -11.17 -1.70 -15.79
N GLY A 70 -10.64 -0.68 -16.48
CA GLY A 70 -9.30 -0.14 -16.24
C GLY A 70 -9.10 0.35 -14.80
N VAL A 71 -10.10 1.01 -14.21
CA VAL A 71 -10.04 1.45 -12.81
C VAL A 71 -9.99 0.26 -11.84
N ILE A 72 -10.77 -0.79 -12.10
CA ILE A 72 -10.75 -2.02 -11.30
C ILE A 72 -9.39 -2.70 -11.40
N PHE A 73 -8.85 -2.84 -12.61
CA PHE A 73 -7.52 -3.41 -12.81
C PHE A 73 -6.44 -2.57 -12.12
N ALA A 74 -6.50 -1.24 -12.20
CA ALA A 74 -5.58 -0.36 -11.49
C ALA A 74 -5.65 -0.55 -9.97
N ARG A 75 -6.85 -0.80 -9.41
CA ARG A 75 -7.01 -1.13 -7.98
C ARG A 75 -6.35 -2.45 -7.63
N ILE A 76 -6.66 -3.51 -8.36
CA ILE A 76 -6.10 -4.85 -8.14
C ILE A 76 -4.58 -4.81 -8.25
N TYR A 77 -4.04 -4.13 -9.27
CA TYR A 77 -2.60 -4.02 -9.49
C TYR A 77 -1.90 -3.33 -8.32
N MET A 78 -2.44 -2.20 -7.84
CA MET A 78 -1.90 -1.51 -6.66
C MET A 78 -2.00 -2.35 -5.38
N GLU A 79 -3.08 -3.09 -5.22
CA GLU A 79 -3.30 -3.96 -4.08
C GLU A 79 -2.27 -5.09 -4.04
N VAL A 80 -2.04 -5.75 -5.17
CA VAL A 80 -1.00 -6.79 -5.29
C VAL A 80 0.38 -6.22 -4.94
N ILE A 81 0.73 -5.04 -5.47
CA ILE A 81 2.01 -4.39 -5.16
C ILE A 81 2.12 -4.06 -3.65
N MET A 82 1.07 -3.48 -3.04
CA MET A 82 1.05 -3.18 -1.60
C MET A 82 1.20 -4.46 -0.76
N VAL A 83 0.55 -5.55 -1.15
CA VAL A 83 0.67 -6.85 -0.47
C VAL A 83 2.11 -7.35 -0.50
N PHE A 84 2.79 -7.27 -1.65
CA PHE A 84 4.21 -7.62 -1.72
C PHE A 84 5.09 -6.79 -0.78
N PHE A 85 4.87 -5.47 -0.68
CA PHE A 85 5.61 -4.63 0.27
C PHE A 85 5.31 -4.98 1.72
N ARG A 86 4.04 -5.22 2.05
CA ARG A 86 3.64 -5.65 3.39
C ARG A 86 4.29 -6.98 3.79
N ILE A 87 4.46 -7.91 2.85
CA ILE A 87 5.18 -9.16 3.11
C ILE A 87 6.65 -8.89 3.44
N LYS A 88 7.32 -7.96 2.73
CA LYS A 88 8.72 -7.58 3.05
C LYS A 88 8.83 -7.03 4.47
N GLU A 89 7.94 -6.12 4.85
CA GLU A 89 7.90 -5.55 6.20
C GLU A 89 7.65 -6.61 7.29
N LEU A 90 6.77 -7.58 7.03
CA LEU A 90 6.52 -8.70 7.94
C LEU A 90 7.75 -9.60 8.11
N LEU A 91 8.48 -9.88 7.02
CA LEU A 91 9.72 -10.66 7.07
C LEU A 91 10.81 -9.95 7.88
N GLU A 92 10.97 -8.63 7.70
CA GLU A 92 11.89 -7.82 8.50
C GLU A 92 11.50 -7.81 9.98
N GLY A 93 10.20 -7.72 10.30
CA GLY A 93 9.70 -7.78 11.67
C GLY A 93 9.95 -9.11 12.38
N MET A 94 9.85 -10.23 11.66
CA MET A 94 10.20 -11.56 12.18
C MET A 94 11.70 -11.71 12.41
N ALA A 95 12.53 -11.22 11.48
CA ALA A 95 13.99 -11.25 11.62
C ALA A 95 14.49 -10.42 12.83
N GLN A 96 13.79 -9.34 13.18
CA GLN A 96 14.11 -8.48 14.32
C GLN A 96 13.53 -8.98 15.67
N GLY A 97 12.89 -10.14 15.71
CA GLY A 97 12.42 -10.74 16.96
C GLY A 97 11.29 -9.97 17.65
N LYS A 98 10.54 -9.14 16.93
CA LYS A 98 9.38 -8.39 17.45
C LYS A 98 8.14 -9.29 17.57
N CYS A 99 8.32 -10.51 18.05
CA CYS A 99 7.26 -11.27 18.72
C CYS A 99 7.27 -10.79 20.16
N ALA A 100 6.31 -9.95 20.55
CA ALA A 100 5.98 -9.82 21.95
C ALA A 100 5.58 -11.22 22.43
N ALA A 101 6.46 -11.87 23.19
CA ALA A 101 6.12 -13.11 23.86
C ALA A 101 4.83 -12.84 24.65
N PRO A 102 3.85 -13.78 24.66
CA PRO A 102 2.75 -13.68 25.60
C PRO A 102 3.41 -13.53 26.97
N THR A 103 3.18 -12.43 27.67
CA THR A 103 3.60 -12.33 29.07
C THR A 103 3.03 -13.58 29.75
N PRO A 104 3.85 -14.37 30.46
CA PRO A 104 3.40 -15.61 31.07
C PRO A 104 2.09 -15.31 31.81
N PRO A 105 1.07 -16.19 31.71
CA PRO A 105 -0.09 -16.09 32.58
C PRO A 105 0.42 -15.82 34.00
N PRO A 106 -0.14 -14.86 34.76
CA PRO A 106 0.28 -14.63 36.13
C PRO A 106 0.32 -15.99 36.81
N ALA A 107 1.52 -16.36 37.29
CA ALA A 107 1.77 -17.67 37.85
C ALA A 107 0.67 -17.96 38.88
N PRO A 108 0.12 -19.20 38.96
CA PRO A 108 -0.82 -19.55 40.01
C PRO A 108 -0.19 -19.12 41.33
N GLU A 109 -0.82 -18.16 42.01
CA GLU A 109 -0.32 -17.62 43.27
C GLU A 109 0.01 -18.81 44.16
N ALA A 110 1.29 -18.93 44.52
CA ALA A 110 1.77 -20.02 45.35
C ALA A 110 0.87 -20.09 46.60
N PRO A 111 0.42 -21.28 47.02
CA PRO A 111 -0.54 -21.39 48.10
C PRO A 111 0.02 -20.64 49.31
N ASP A 112 -0.77 -19.66 49.75
CA ASP A 112 -0.49 -18.80 50.87
C ASP A 112 0.02 -19.68 52.01
N LYS A 113 1.23 -19.37 52.49
CA LYS A 113 1.83 -20.15 53.56
C LYS A 113 1.02 -19.84 54.81
N LEU A 114 -0.04 -20.62 55.03
CA LEU A 114 -0.86 -20.65 56.22
C LEU A 114 0.06 -20.48 57.43
N GLY A 115 -0.03 -19.30 58.03
CA GLY A 115 0.79 -18.88 59.15
C GLY A 115 0.57 -19.80 60.33
N PHE A 116 1.46 -20.77 60.50
CA PHE A 116 1.61 -21.44 61.77
C PHE A 116 2.65 -20.65 62.58
N GLY A 117 2.14 -19.68 63.35
CA GLY A 117 2.90 -18.92 64.32
C GLY A 117 3.41 -19.84 65.42
N ALA A 118 4.71 -20.09 65.42
CA ALA A 118 5.42 -20.55 66.60
C ALA A 118 5.53 -19.35 67.55
N GLY A 119 4.60 -19.22 68.49
CA GLY A 119 4.67 -18.13 69.46
C GLY A 119 3.46 -17.94 70.38
N ASP A 120 2.81 -19.01 70.82
CA ASP A 120 1.81 -18.96 71.90
C ASP A 120 1.82 -20.28 72.69
N ILE A 121 2.87 -20.51 73.49
CA ILE A 121 2.86 -21.37 74.70
C ILE A 121 3.78 -20.77 75.75
#